data_AF-A0A1A6FGV3-F1
#
_entry.id   AF-A0A1A6FGV3-F1
#
_cell.length_a   1.000
_cell.length_b   1.000
_cell.length_c   1.000
_cell.angle_alpha   90.00
_cell.angle_beta   90.00
_cell.angle_gamma   90.00
#
_symmetry.space_group_name_H-M   'P 1'
#
loop_
_entity.id
_entity.type
_entity.pdbx_description
1 polymer ?
#
loop_
_entity_poly.entity_id
_entity_poly.type
_entity_poly.pdbx_seq_one_letter_code
_entity_poly.pdbx_strand_id
1 'polypeptide(L)'
;MAPQKFAIAAAAAVIIAALPALAAGDAAHGKRIAQRWCASCHLVTDGQKRAMADAPSFADIAHRREDAKALANFLVDPHPKMPDMHLSRREIDDIVSYIRSLDPRPRPPEPGIDKDDRPRNG
;
A
#
# COMPACT_ATOMS: atom_id res chain seq x y z
N MET A 1 11.06 68.99 -2.52
CA MET A 1 11.67 67.64 -2.41
C MET A 1 10.96 66.93 -1.24
N ALA A 2 9.74 66.42 -1.46
CA ALA A 2 9.33 65.02 -1.74
C ALA A 2 9.32 64.09 -0.50
N PRO A 3 8.13 63.63 -0.01
CA PRO A 3 8.04 62.62 1.04
C PRO A 3 8.14 61.20 0.45
N GLN A 4 8.99 60.35 1.02
CA GLN A 4 9.09 58.94 0.64
C GLN A 4 7.92 58.15 1.25
N LYS A 5 7.08 57.58 0.39
CA LYS A 5 6.00 56.66 0.77
C LYS A 5 6.61 55.27 0.97
N PHE A 6 6.63 54.77 2.20
CA PHE A 6 6.93 53.37 2.48
C PHE A 6 5.76 52.52 2.02
N ALA A 7 5.87 51.93 0.83
CA ALA A 7 4.95 50.88 0.39
C ALA A 7 5.30 49.61 1.17
N ILE A 8 4.50 49.28 2.18
CA ILE A 8 4.54 47.98 2.85
C ILE A 8 3.96 46.97 1.86
N ALA A 9 4.82 46.30 1.10
CA ALA A 9 4.44 45.13 0.34
C ALA A 9 4.18 43.98 1.32
N ALA A 10 2.91 43.70 1.60
CA ALA A 10 2.51 42.53 2.38
C ALA A 10 2.85 41.26 1.58
N ALA A 11 3.94 40.58 1.96
CA ALA A 11 4.28 39.27 1.45
C ALA A 11 3.24 38.27 1.96
N ALA A 12 2.30 37.86 1.10
CA ALA A 12 1.39 36.76 1.38
C ALA A 12 2.20 35.44 1.39
N ALA A 13 2.50 34.93 2.59
CA ALA A 13 3.09 33.62 2.77
C ALA A 13 2.07 32.56 2.35
N VAL A 14 2.26 31.95 1.18
CA VAL A 14 1.47 30.80 0.73
C VAL A 14 1.92 29.59 1.54
N ILE A 15 1.14 29.21 2.56
CA ILE A 15 1.31 27.95 3.26
C ILE A 15 0.82 26.84 2.33
N ILE A 16 1.76 26.16 1.65
CA ILE A 16 1.46 24.92 0.94
C ILE A 16 1.23 23.86 2.02
N ALA A 17 -0.03 23.62 2.37
CA ALA A 17 -0.39 22.47 3.18
C ALA A 17 -0.08 21.19 2.39
N ALA A 18 0.89 20.41 2.86
CA ALA A 18 1.11 19.05 2.37
C ALA A 18 -0.12 18.22 2.75
N LEU A 19 -1.05 18.07 1.81
CA LEU A 19 -2.14 17.12 1.95
C LEU A 19 -1.51 15.73 2.08
N PRO A 20 -1.86 14.94 3.12
CA PRO A 20 -1.41 13.57 3.18
C PRO A 20 -1.95 12.88 1.93
N ALA A 21 -1.05 12.40 1.08
CA ALA A 21 -1.43 11.46 0.04
C ALA A 21 -2.21 10.34 0.74
N LEU A 22 -3.39 9.98 0.23
CA LEU A 22 -4.10 8.79 0.71
C LEU A 22 -3.13 7.61 0.57
N ALA A 23 -2.49 7.23 1.68
CA ALA A 23 -1.53 6.16 1.69
C ALA A 23 -2.27 4.87 1.35
N ALA A 24 -1.69 4.06 0.47
CA ALA A 24 -2.25 2.80 -0.05
C ALA A 24 -2.30 1.66 1.00
N GLY A 25 -2.61 1.96 2.27
CA GLY A 25 -2.63 1.03 3.42
C GLY A 25 -1.49 1.27 4.41
N ASP A 26 -1.73 0.96 5.69
CA ASP A 26 -0.74 0.98 6.79
C ASP A 26 0.04 -0.34 6.83
N ALA A 27 1.26 -0.34 6.29
CA ALA A 27 2.14 -1.50 6.28
C ALA A 27 2.49 -2.03 7.69
N ALA A 28 2.56 -1.15 8.71
CA ALA A 28 2.84 -1.60 10.07
C ALA A 28 1.65 -2.35 10.66
N HIS A 29 0.42 -1.91 10.36
CA HIS A 29 -0.78 -2.65 10.70
C HIS A 29 -0.87 -3.97 9.93
N GLY A 30 -0.62 -3.94 8.62
CA GLY A 30 -0.59 -5.13 7.75
C GLY A 30 0.36 -6.20 8.26
N LYS A 31 1.55 -5.81 8.73
CA LYS A 31 2.51 -6.73 9.36
C LYS A 31 1.90 -7.44 10.57
N ARG A 32 1.21 -6.71 11.46
CA ARG A 32 0.59 -7.29 12.67
C ARG A 32 -0.51 -8.30 12.31
N ILE A 33 -1.32 -7.98 11.32
CA ILE A 33 -2.37 -8.87 10.80
C ILE A 33 -1.73 -10.12 10.20
N ALA A 34 -0.74 -9.95 9.33
CA ALA A 34 -0.06 -11.06 8.67
C ALA A 34 0.66 -11.99 9.66
N GLN A 35 1.31 -11.43 10.69
CA GLN A 35 1.93 -12.23 11.74
C GLN A 35 0.92 -13.06 12.54
N ARG A 36 -0.30 -12.55 12.72
CA ARG A 36 -1.36 -13.26 13.44
C ARG A 36 -1.99 -14.36 12.60
N TRP A 37 -2.23 -14.07 11.33
CA TRP A 37 -3.15 -14.85 10.50
C TRP A 37 -2.47 -15.64 9.39
N CYS A 38 -1.34 -15.16 8.87
CA CYS A 38 -0.67 -15.76 7.73
C CYS A 38 0.56 -16.59 8.13
N ALA A 39 1.12 -16.34 9.32
CA ALA A 39 2.38 -16.93 9.79
C ALA A 39 2.33 -18.44 10.07
N SER A 40 1.15 -19.04 10.16
CA SER A 40 0.99 -20.50 10.29
C SER A 40 1.36 -21.24 9.00
N CYS A 41 1.21 -20.57 7.85
CA CYS A 41 1.46 -21.16 6.54
C CYS A 41 2.63 -20.50 5.82
N HIS A 42 2.79 -19.18 5.93
CA HIS A 42 3.80 -18.40 5.20
C HIS A 42 4.95 -17.93 6.10
N LEU A 43 6.12 -17.74 5.49
CA LEU A 43 7.18 -16.90 6.07
C LEU A 43 6.81 -15.43 5.85
N VAL A 44 6.31 -14.79 6.89
CA VAL A 44 5.82 -13.39 6.88
C VAL A 44 6.95 -12.41 7.25
N THR A 45 7.98 -12.90 7.95
CA THR A 45 9.16 -12.14 8.36
C THR A 45 10.43 -12.98 8.20
N ASP A 46 11.58 -12.34 7.98
CA ASP A 46 12.87 -13.01 7.75
C ASP A 46 13.34 -13.89 8.93
N GLY A 47 12.80 -13.67 10.13
CA GLY A 47 13.14 -14.43 11.33
C GLY A 47 12.32 -15.71 11.55
N GLN A 48 11.28 -15.98 10.75
CA GLN A 48 10.50 -17.19 10.88
C GLN A 48 11.26 -18.42 10.35
N LYS A 49 11.26 -19.50 11.14
CA LYS A 49 12.00 -20.73 10.82
C LYS A 49 11.14 -21.80 10.16
N ARG A 50 9.82 -21.64 10.13
CA ARG A 50 8.86 -22.65 9.67
C ARG A 50 7.70 -22.01 8.92
N ALA A 51 7.36 -22.66 7.82
CA ALA A 51 6.20 -22.40 6.95
C ALA A 51 5.79 -23.74 6.32
N MET A 52 4.62 -23.79 5.70
CA MET A 52 4.24 -24.92 4.86
C MET A 52 5.13 -24.95 3.62
N ALA A 53 5.60 -26.14 3.20
CA ALA A 53 6.57 -26.27 2.11
C ALA A 53 6.09 -25.64 0.78
N ASP A 54 4.79 -25.69 0.51
CA ASP A 54 4.17 -25.18 -0.73
C ASP A 54 3.79 -23.69 -0.66
N ALA A 55 3.91 -23.04 0.50
CA ALA A 55 3.49 -21.67 0.69
C ALA A 55 4.67 -20.71 0.47
N PRO A 56 4.60 -19.77 -0.51
CA PRO A 56 5.70 -18.85 -0.77
C PRO A 56 5.92 -17.91 0.41
N SER A 57 7.16 -17.44 0.62
CA SER A 57 7.41 -16.37 1.59
C SER A 57 6.76 -15.06 1.13
N PHE A 58 6.48 -14.15 2.06
CA PHE A 58 5.98 -12.83 1.70
C PHE A 58 7.00 -12.03 0.87
N ALA A 59 8.30 -12.23 1.10
CA ALA A 59 9.36 -11.66 0.27
C ALA A 59 9.30 -12.20 -1.17
N ASP A 60 9.08 -13.51 -1.36
CA ASP A 60 8.90 -14.10 -2.68
C ASP A 60 7.63 -13.57 -3.38
N ILE A 61 6.54 -13.39 -2.63
CA ILE A 61 5.30 -12.81 -3.16
C ILE A 61 5.56 -11.38 -3.64
N ALA A 62 6.19 -10.56 -2.80
CA ALA A 62 6.53 -9.17 -3.10
C ALA A 62 7.36 -9.07 -4.40
N HIS A 63 8.34 -9.96 -4.55
CA HIS A 63 9.20 -10.00 -5.74
C HIS A 63 8.47 -10.45 -7.01
N ARG A 64 7.49 -11.37 -6.90
CA ARG A 64 6.79 -11.96 -8.06
C ARG A 64 5.48 -11.24 -8.44
N ARG A 65 4.94 -10.41 -7.55
CA ARG A 65 3.60 -9.79 -7.68
C ARG A 65 3.67 -8.32 -7.28
N GLU A 66 4.08 -7.49 -8.23
CA GLU A 66 4.28 -6.06 -8.00
C GLU A 66 2.95 -5.26 -7.98
N ASP A 67 1.89 -5.80 -8.61
CA ASP A 67 0.57 -5.19 -8.71
C ASP A 67 -0.25 -5.36 -7.42
N ALA A 68 -0.54 -4.23 -6.76
CA ALA A 68 -1.38 -4.17 -5.57
C ALA A 68 -2.80 -4.68 -5.80
N LYS A 69 -3.39 -4.38 -6.96
CA LYS A 69 -4.78 -4.76 -7.26
C LYS A 69 -4.91 -6.27 -7.41
N ALA A 70 -3.96 -6.89 -8.10
CA ALA A 70 -3.91 -8.35 -8.21
C ALA A 70 -3.76 -9.02 -6.84
N LEU A 71 -2.90 -8.48 -5.96
CA LEU A 71 -2.71 -9.02 -4.62
C LEU A 71 -3.96 -8.83 -3.74
N ALA A 72 -4.60 -7.66 -3.80
CA ALA A 72 -5.85 -7.39 -3.09
C ALA A 72 -6.96 -8.33 -3.53
N ASN A 73 -7.13 -8.53 -4.84
CA ASN A 73 -8.14 -9.44 -5.39
C ASN A 73 -7.91 -10.89 -4.93
N PHE A 74 -6.64 -11.34 -4.87
CA PHE A 74 -6.32 -12.67 -4.37
C PHE A 74 -6.69 -12.85 -2.89
N LEU A 75 -6.57 -11.81 -2.06
CA LEU A 75 -6.95 -11.86 -0.65
C LEU A 75 -8.47 -11.85 -0.42
N VAL A 76 -9.26 -11.41 -1.41
CA VAL A 76 -10.73 -11.48 -1.37
C VAL A 76 -11.24 -12.90 -1.63
N ASP A 77 -10.61 -13.62 -2.56
CA ASP A 77 -11.00 -14.99 -2.94
C ASP A 77 -9.75 -15.87 -3.08
N PRO A 78 -9.22 -16.40 -1.96
CA PRO A 78 -7.98 -17.17 -1.96
C PRO A 78 -8.18 -18.60 -2.51
N HIS A 79 -7.09 -19.23 -2.95
CA HIS A 79 -7.15 -20.61 -3.46
C HIS A 79 -7.53 -21.61 -2.35
N PRO A 80 -8.04 -22.82 -2.65
CA PRO A 80 -8.56 -23.75 -1.62
C PRO A 80 -7.58 -24.18 -0.50
N LYS A 81 -6.26 -24.17 -0.72
CA LYS A 81 -5.27 -24.44 0.35
C LYS A 81 -5.10 -23.27 1.34
N MET A 82 -5.57 -22.07 1.00
CA MET A 82 -5.53 -20.87 1.83
C MET A 82 -6.98 -20.55 2.21
N PRO A 83 -7.34 -20.63 3.49
CA PRO A 83 -8.72 -20.39 3.90
C PRO A 83 -9.12 -18.93 3.66
N ASP A 84 -10.43 -18.68 3.58
CA ASP A 84 -10.96 -17.34 3.73
C ASP A 84 -10.60 -16.80 5.11
N MET A 85 -9.88 -15.69 5.13
CA MET A 85 -9.38 -15.06 6.35
C MET A 85 -10.37 -14.04 6.93
N HIS A 86 -11.53 -13.84 6.28
CA HIS A 86 -12.56 -12.88 6.64
C HIS A 86 -12.03 -11.45 6.86
N LEU A 87 -11.10 -11.03 5.98
CA LEU A 87 -10.47 -9.72 6.06
C LEU A 87 -11.40 -8.63 5.53
N SER A 88 -11.43 -7.49 6.22
CA SER A 88 -12.03 -6.27 5.70
C SER A 88 -11.17 -5.68 4.56
N ARG A 89 -11.78 -4.83 3.72
CA ARG A 89 -11.04 -4.13 2.65
C ARG A 89 -9.82 -3.37 3.18
N ARG A 90 -9.95 -2.72 4.34
CA ARG A 90 -8.84 -1.98 4.95
C ARG A 90 -7.72 -2.91 5.40
N GLU A 91 -8.04 -4.06 5.98
CA GLU A 91 -7.01 -5.05 6.35
C GLU A 91 -6.31 -5.63 5.12
N ILE A 92 -7.04 -5.84 4.01
CA ILE A 92 -6.46 -6.22 2.72
C ILE A 92 -5.47 -5.16 2.24
N ASP A 93 -5.87 -3.89 2.21
CA ASP A 93 -4.99 -2.78 1.80
C ASP A 93 -3.73 -2.70 2.67
N ASP A 94 -3.88 -2.85 3.99
CA ASP A 94 -2.77 -2.84 4.94
C ASP A 94 -1.80 -4.02 4.70
N ILE A 95 -2.33 -5.24 4.48
CA ILE A 95 -1.52 -6.43 4.16
C ILE A 95 -0.80 -6.27 2.82
N VAL A 96 -1.49 -5.76 1.80
CA VAL A 96 -0.90 -5.48 0.48
C VAL A 96 0.24 -4.46 0.62
N SER A 97 0.02 -3.39 1.38
CA SER A 97 1.04 -2.38 1.70
C SER A 97 2.25 -3.01 2.38
N TYR A 98 2.03 -3.92 3.34
CA TYR A 98 3.10 -4.65 4.00
C TYR A 98 3.87 -5.56 3.04
N ILE A 99 3.20 -6.44 2.29
CA ILE A 99 3.87 -7.36 1.34
C ILE A 99 4.72 -6.56 0.37
N ARG A 100 4.16 -5.50 -0.24
CA ARG A 100 4.89 -4.66 -1.22
C ARG A 100 6.04 -3.87 -0.60
N SER A 101 6.05 -3.65 0.71
CA SER A 101 7.17 -3.01 1.41
C SER A 101 8.40 -3.92 1.53
N LEU A 102 8.25 -5.23 1.30
CA LEU A 102 9.33 -6.21 1.39
C LEU A 102 10.16 -6.35 0.10
N ASP A 103 9.71 -5.75 -1.01
CA ASP A 103 10.53 -5.69 -2.22
C ASP A 103 11.46 -4.47 -2.17
N PRO A 104 12.80 -4.66 -2.15
CA PRO A 104 13.74 -3.55 -2.10
C PRO A 104 13.85 -2.77 -3.43
N ARG A 105 13.26 -3.28 -4.52
CA ARG A 105 13.34 -2.62 -5.83
C ARG A 105 12.45 -1.37 -5.87
N PRO A 106 12.89 -0.30 -6.57
CA PRO A 106 12.05 0.87 -6.80
C PRO A 106 10.77 0.45 -7.53
N ARG A 107 9.62 0.85 -6.98
CA ARG A 107 8.33 0.52 -7.57
C ARG A 107 8.13 1.32 -8.87
N PRO A 108 7.67 0.69 -9.97
CA PRO A 108 7.14 1.43 -11.11
C PRO A 108 6.04 2.40 -10.64
N PRO A 109 5.82 3.52 -11.33
CA PRO A 109 4.65 4.34 -11.07
C PRO A 109 3.42 3.43 -11.13
N GLU A 110 2.53 3.49 -10.13
CA GLU A 110 1.28 2.72 -10.23
C GLU A 110 0.59 3.10 -11.53
N PRO A 111 0.02 2.13 -12.29
CA PRO A 111 -0.79 2.46 -13.44
C PRO A 111 -1.83 3.46 -12.97
N GLY A 112 -1.70 4.71 -13.41
CA GLY A 112 -2.67 5.73 -13.08
C GLY A 112 -4.03 5.20 -13.50
N ILE A 113 -5.06 5.45 -12.68
CA ILE A 113 -6.43 5.29 -13.16
C ILE A 113 -6.53 6.21 -14.36
N ASP A 114 -6.53 5.64 -15.56
CA ASP A 114 -6.80 6.41 -16.76
C ASP A 114 -8.17 7.04 -16.55
N LYS A 115 -8.24 8.36 -16.68
CA LYS A 115 -9.51 9.08 -16.53
C LYS A 115 -10.52 8.62 -17.58
N ASP A 116 -10.05 8.00 -18.66
CA ASP A 116 -10.87 7.41 -19.73
C ASP A 116 -11.46 6.03 -19.37
N ASP A 117 -10.95 5.33 -18.36
CA ASP A 117 -11.51 4.05 -17.87
C ASP A 117 -12.71 4.23 -16.92
N ARG A 118 -13.11 5.47 -16.62
CA ARG A 118 -14.29 5.71 -15.79
C ARG A 118 -15.54 5.24 -16.55
N PRO A 119 -16.33 4.29 -16.02
CA PRO A 119 -17.57 3.87 -16.67
C PRO A 119 -18.47 5.09 -16.88
N ARG A 120 -18.80 5.35 -18.14
CA ARG A 120 -19.85 6.31 -18.49
C ARG A 120 -21.16 5.65 -18.08
N ASN A 121 -21.64 5.97 -16.88
CA ASN A 121 -23.00 5.65 -16.48
C ASN A 121 -23.94 6.32 -17.50
N GLY A 122 -24.62 5.50 -18.30
CA GLY A 122 -25.76 5.89 -19.13
C GLY A 122 -27.06 5.70 -18.37
#